data_AF-A0A0F9CWY5-F1
#
_entry.id   AF-A0A0F9CWY5-F1
#
_cell.length_a   1.000
_cell.length_b   1.000
_cell.length_c   1.000
_cell.angle_alpha   90.00
_cell.angle_beta   90.00
_cell.angle_gamma   90.00
#
_symmetry.space_group_name_H-M   'P 1'
#
loop_
_entity.id
_entity.type
_entity.pdbx_description
1 polymer ?
#
loop_
_entity_poly.entity_id
_entity_poly.type
_entity_poly.pdbx_seq_one_letter_code
_entity_poly.pdbx_strand_id
1 'polypeptide(L)'
;GPATAISTNTRLKRVLGIVPVAEDGSYYFEAPPGKALYFQLLDENKLVLQSMRSWVNLMPGERRGCVGCHEGRNNTLETAKSINFAYREPDQIEPPSWGVKTLSYVDDIQPIFDKNCAECHQGEGKAREKLDLTLRPDKHNRWGGIFPEPYITLTCGDNPVNNEAYGTHLLNPTIAGNFFIWSTAYNTMPAMTKWSYRSPLINLVMHGNENHDLKLSEEELGILTAWVDTNCHFRSLKDVLDIDDPDPNWFLNWPFPPQLSSAPYVNRLYSQEEFNSPSDRATLRSRHPSE
;
A
#
# COMPACT_ATOMS: atom_id res chain seq x y z
N GLY A 1 6.75 16.32 0.46
CA GLY A 1 6.82 15.37 1.59
C GLY A 1 7.96 14.40 1.35
N PRO A 2 8.43 13.69 2.38
CA PRO A 2 9.45 12.67 2.24
C PRO A 2 9.01 11.60 1.23
N ALA A 3 9.95 11.01 0.52
CA ALA A 3 9.66 9.86 -0.33
C ALA A 3 9.19 8.69 0.56
N THR A 4 8.04 8.12 0.22
CA THR A 4 7.44 7.00 0.96
C THR A 4 7.55 5.67 0.21
N ALA A 5 7.85 5.71 -1.08
CA ALA A 5 8.10 4.55 -1.95
C ALA A 5 8.88 5.00 -3.19
N ILE A 6 9.56 4.08 -3.88
CA ILE A 6 10.18 4.37 -5.19
C ILE A 6 9.14 4.39 -6.32
N SER A 7 8.19 3.45 -6.26
CA SER A 7 7.21 3.18 -7.32
C SER A 7 6.01 4.13 -7.32
N THR A 8 5.81 4.87 -6.21
CA THR A 8 4.62 5.69 -5.99
C THR A 8 4.85 6.95 -5.13
N ASN A 9 4.03 7.95 -5.42
CA ASN A 9 3.83 9.30 -4.87
C ASN A 9 2.40 9.37 -4.31
N THR A 10 1.64 8.26 -4.45
CA THR A 10 0.39 8.12 -3.75
C THR A 10 0.70 8.20 -2.26
N ARG A 11 -0.19 8.87 -1.53
CA ARG A 11 -0.09 8.99 -0.09
C ARG A 11 0.02 7.60 0.55
N LEU A 12 0.52 7.56 1.78
CA LEU A 12 0.57 6.35 2.58
C LEU A 12 -0.79 5.64 2.56
N LYS A 13 -0.73 4.32 2.38
CA LYS A 13 -1.92 3.46 2.33
C LYS A 13 -1.90 2.51 3.51
N ARG A 14 -3.08 2.16 3.99
CA ARG A 14 -3.30 1.12 4.98
C ARG A 14 -4.49 0.28 4.57
N VAL A 15 -4.46 -1.00 4.92
CA VAL A 15 -5.60 -1.89 4.76
C VAL A 15 -6.54 -1.65 5.94
N LEU A 16 -7.75 -1.16 5.65
CA LEU A 16 -8.78 -1.01 6.68
C LEU A 16 -9.38 -2.37 7.06
N GLY A 17 -9.43 -3.29 6.10
CA GLY A 17 -9.91 -4.64 6.28
C GLY A 17 -10.51 -5.20 5.00
N ILE A 18 -11.17 -6.35 5.15
CA ILE A 18 -11.82 -7.08 4.07
C ILE A 18 -13.33 -7.08 4.34
N VAL A 19 -14.11 -7.04 3.26
CA VAL A 19 -15.56 -7.22 3.29
C VAL A 19 -15.93 -8.35 2.32
N PRO A 20 -16.93 -9.18 2.64
CA PRO A 20 -17.33 -10.27 1.76
C PRO A 20 -17.98 -9.73 0.49
N VAL A 21 -17.79 -10.47 -0.61
CA VAL A 21 -18.55 -10.29 -1.85
C VAL A 21 -19.59 -11.40 -1.88
N ALA A 22 -20.85 -11.04 -2.10
CA ALA A 22 -21.95 -11.99 -2.20
C ALA A 22 -21.83 -12.86 -3.47
N GLU A 23 -22.53 -14.00 -3.50
CA GLU A 23 -22.50 -14.93 -4.64
C GLU A 23 -22.91 -14.28 -5.98
N ASP A 24 -23.71 -13.21 -5.95
CA ASP A 24 -24.12 -12.45 -7.12
C ASP A 24 -23.12 -11.36 -7.55
N GLY A 25 -21.96 -11.29 -6.89
CA GLY A 25 -20.87 -10.37 -7.19
C GLY A 25 -20.98 -8.99 -6.54
N SER A 26 -22.01 -8.75 -5.72
CA SER A 26 -22.23 -7.45 -5.09
C SER A 26 -21.77 -7.40 -3.63
N TYR A 27 -21.59 -6.20 -3.09
CA TYR A 27 -21.09 -5.95 -1.74
C TYR A 27 -21.79 -4.71 -1.14
N TYR A 28 -22.03 -4.74 0.17
CA TYR A 28 -22.64 -3.63 0.91
C TYR A 28 -22.14 -3.64 2.35
N PHE A 29 -21.42 -2.59 2.74
CA PHE A 29 -20.73 -2.52 4.01
C PHE A 29 -20.74 -1.10 4.59
N GLU A 30 -20.48 -0.99 5.89
CA GLU A 30 -20.36 0.29 6.57
C GLU A 30 -18.96 0.88 6.35
N ALA A 31 -18.90 1.98 5.58
CA ALA A 31 -17.65 2.66 5.27
C ALA A 31 -17.36 3.77 6.28
N PRO A 32 -16.10 3.95 6.72
CA PRO A 32 -15.76 5.04 7.64
C PRO A 32 -15.90 6.40 6.95
N PRO A 33 -16.61 7.36 7.56
CA PRO A 33 -16.81 8.67 6.96
C PRO A 33 -15.52 9.50 6.98
N GLY A 34 -15.41 10.46 6.05
CA GLY A 34 -14.27 11.39 5.99
C GLY A 34 -12.92 10.76 5.61
N LYS A 35 -12.89 9.47 5.24
CA LYS A 35 -11.69 8.76 4.80
C LYS A 35 -11.70 8.59 3.28
N ALA A 36 -10.51 8.73 2.67
CA ALA A 36 -10.31 8.45 1.26
C ALA A 36 -10.13 6.94 1.10
N LEU A 37 -11.12 6.30 0.49
CA LEU A 37 -11.20 4.87 0.32
C LEU A 37 -10.96 4.50 -1.14
N TYR A 38 -10.26 3.40 -1.37
CA TYR A 38 -10.23 2.72 -2.65
C TYR A 38 -10.43 1.22 -2.37
N PHE A 39 -10.92 0.50 -3.37
CA PHE A 39 -11.26 -0.91 -3.22
C PHE A 39 -10.36 -1.78 -4.08
N GLN A 40 -10.05 -2.96 -3.57
CA GLN A 40 -9.40 -4.03 -4.31
C GLN A 40 -10.31 -5.25 -4.24
N LEU A 41 -10.63 -5.81 -5.40
CA LEU A 41 -11.33 -7.08 -5.48
C LEU A 41 -10.31 -8.19 -5.32
N LEU A 42 -10.59 -9.12 -4.41
CA LEU A 42 -9.69 -10.20 -4.04
C LEU A 42 -10.22 -11.56 -4.51
N ASP A 43 -9.33 -12.50 -4.77
CA ASP A 43 -9.68 -13.92 -4.95
C ASP A 43 -9.78 -14.67 -3.62
N GLU A 44 -10.00 -15.99 -3.67
CA GLU A 44 -10.06 -16.87 -2.50
C GLU A 44 -8.76 -16.91 -1.70
N ASN A 45 -7.61 -16.65 -2.34
CA ASN A 45 -6.28 -16.60 -1.72
C ASN A 45 -5.90 -15.19 -1.24
N LYS A 46 -6.84 -14.24 -1.30
CA LYS A 46 -6.65 -12.83 -0.95
C LYS A 46 -5.68 -12.08 -1.88
N LEU A 47 -5.49 -12.55 -3.11
CA LEU A 47 -4.72 -11.85 -4.14
C LEU A 47 -5.59 -10.85 -4.89
N VAL A 48 -5.00 -9.74 -5.33
CA VAL A 48 -5.73 -8.67 -6.03
C VAL A 48 -6.06 -9.06 -7.46
N LEU A 49 -7.34 -9.30 -7.72
CA LEU A 49 -7.91 -9.46 -9.06
C LEU A 49 -7.99 -8.13 -9.79
N GLN A 50 -8.45 -7.08 -9.10
CA GLN A 50 -8.63 -5.75 -9.69
C GLN A 50 -8.50 -4.68 -8.61
N SER A 51 -7.86 -3.56 -8.94
CA SER A 51 -7.76 -2.41 -8.03
C SER A 51 -8.42 -1.18 -8.62
N MET A 52 -9.22 -0.51 -7.80
CA MET A 52 -9.63 0.86 -8.05
C MET A 52 -8.39 1.76 -8.02
N ARG A 53 -8.19 2.58 -9.06
CA ARG A 53 -7.09 3.57 -9.17
C ARG A 53 -7.54 5.01 -8.94
N SER A 54 -8.70 5.16 -8.31
CA SER A 54 -9.27 6.42 -7.83
C SER A 54 -9.74 6.22 -6.39
N TRP A 55 -10.27 7.27 -5.77
CA TRP A 55 -10.77 7.20 -4.40
C TRP A 55 -12.22 7.68 -4.31
N VAL A 56 -12.94 7.15 -3.34
CA VAL A 56 -14.24 7.64 -2.88
C VAL A 56 -14.12 8.15 -1.46
N ASN A 57 -14.99 9.07 -1.09
CA ASN A 57 -15.19 9.50 0.29
C ASN A 57 -16.70 9.53 0.52
N LEU A 58 -17.10 9.38 1.78
CA LEU A 58 -18.49 9.46 2.23
C LEU A 58 -18.57 10.36 3.47
N MET A 59 -19.68 11.06 3.64
CA MET A 59 -20.04 11.79 4.85
C MET A 59 -20.84 10.90 5.82
N PRO A 60 -20.93 11.25 7.11
CA PRO A 60 -21.78 10.52 8.05
C PRO A 60 -23.23 10.42 7.56
N GLY A 61 -23.78 9.20 7.53
CA GLY A 61 -25.14 8.92 7.05
C GLY A 61 -25.30 8.88 5.52
N GLU A 62 -24.26 9.18 4.74
CA GLU A 62 -24.30 9.09 3.28
C GLU A 62 -24.34 7.62 2.82
N ARG A 63 -25.18 7.34 1.82
CA ARG A 63 -25.20 6.06 1.10
C ARG A 63 -24.72 6.28 -0.33
N ARG A 64 -23.74 5.50 -0.76
CA ARG A 64 -23.15 5.58 -2.10
C ARG A 64 -23.03 4.19 -2.71
N GLY A 65 -23.34 4.07 -4.00
CA GLY A 65 -23.21 2.82 -4.76
C GLY A 65 -22.53 3.05 -6.10
N CYS A 66 -22.00 1.97 -6.68
CA CYS A 66 -21.51 1.90 -8.05
C CYS A 66 -22.14 0.72 -8.77
N VAL A 67 -22.34 0.83 -10.08
CA VAL A 67 -22.91 -0.23 -10.93
C VAL A 67 -21.96 -1.43 -11.04
N GLY A 68 -20.64 -1.17 -11.04
CA GLY A 68 -19.61 -2.19 -11.12
C GLY A 68 -18.22 -1.57 -11.01
N CYS A 69 -17.18 -2.42 -11.05
CA CYS A 69 -15.80 -1.99 -10.93
C CYS A 69 -15.33 -1.21 -12.17
N HIS A 70 -15.46 0.13 -12.11
CA HIS A 70 -15.15 1.07 -13.20
C HIS A 70 -16.18 1.12 -14.35
N GLU A 71 -17.42 0.71 -14.05
CA GLU A 71 -18.56 0.95 -14.94
C GLU A 71 -18.88 2.44 -15.10
N GLY A 72 -19.47 2.80 -16.24
CA GLY A 72 -19.83 4.17 -16.56
C GLY A 72 -20.82 4.74 -15.53
N ARG A 73 -20.62 5.99 -15.10
CA ARG A 73 -21.50 6.65 -14.11
C ARG A 73 -22.94 6.86 -14.60
N ASN A 74 -23.12 6.83 -15.92
CA ASN A 74 -24.42 6.95 -16.58
C ASN A 74 -25.01 5.57 -16.93
N ASN A 75 -24.33 4.49 -16.57
CA ASN A 75 -24.85 3.15 -16.75
C ASN A 75 -25.92 2.90 -15.68
N THR A 76 -26.90 2.10 -16.03
CA THR A 76 -27.86 1.54 -15.08
C THR A 76 -27.59 0.06 -14.96
N LEU A 77 -27.92 -0.52 -13.80
CA LEU A 77 -27.83 -1.96 -13.64
C LEU A 77 -28.84 -2.63 -14.57
N GLU A 78 -28.41 -3.63 -15.34
CA GLU A 78 -29.29 -4.50 -16.14
C GLU A 78 -30.13 -5.39 -15.18
N THR A 79 -31.23 -4.83 -14.68
CA THR A 79 -32.43 -5.47 -14.10
C THR A 79 -32.31 -6.39 -12.84
N ALA A 80 -33.19 -6.07 -11.87
CA ALA A 80 -33.85 -6.88 -10.83
C ALA A 80 -33.04 -7.62 -9.72
N LYS A 81 -31.79 -8.05 -9.92
CA LYS A 81 -31.04 -8.73 -8.82
C LYS A 81 -30.60 -7.78 -7.69
N SER A 82 -30.61 -6.48 -7.95
CA SER A 82 -30.08 -5.43 -7.06
C SER A 82 -31.02 -4.96 -5.94
N ILE A 83 -32.27 -5.44 -5.87
CA ILE A 83 -33.28 -4.92 -4.93
C ILE A 83 -33.12 -5.48 -3.51
N ASN A 84 -32.50 -6.66 -3.33
CA ASN A 84 -32.32 -7.24 -1.99
C ASN A 84 -31.25 -6.54 -1.14
N PHE A 85 -30.34 -5.78 -1.74
CA PHE A 85 -29.27 -5.08 -1.00
C PHE A 85 -29.76 -3.87 -0.22
N ALA A 86 -30.85 -3.24 -0.66
CA ALA A 86 -31.41 -2.07 0.01
C ALA A 86 -32.02 -2.38 1.39
N TYR A 87 -32.23 -3.67 1.71
CA TYR A 87 -32.93 -4.14 2.91
C TYR A 87 -32.11 -5.06 3.81
N ARG A 88 -30.84 -5.35 3.49
CA ARG A 88 -29.96 -6.10 4.38
C ARG A 88 -29.12 -5.15 5.24
N GLU A 89 -28.69 -5.61 6.40
CA GLU A 89 -27.71 -4.89 7.20
C GLU A 89 -26.36 -4.83 6.46
N PRO A 90 -25.64 -3.70 6.55
CA PRO A 90 -24.31 -3.58 5.96
C PRO A 90 -23.32 -4.49 6.68
N ASP A 91 -22.45 -5.13 5.90
CA ASP A 91 -21.33 -5.88 6.46
C ASP A 91 -20.37 -4.93 7.20
N GLN A 92 -19.72 -5.45 8.24
CA GLN A 92 -18.66 -4.74 8.94
C GLN A 92 -17.31 -5.06 8.31
N ILE A 93 -16.40 -4.10 8.34
CA ILE A 93 -15.04 -4.27 7.83
C ILE A 93 -14.27 -5.17 8.80
N GLU A 94 -13.82 -6.34 8.33
CA GLU A 94 -12.97 -7.24 9.11
C GLU A 94 -11.52 -6.74 9.05
N PRO A 95 -10.93 -6.25 10.16
CA PRO A 95 -9.59 -5.72 10.15
C PRO A 95 -8.55 -6.82 9.87
N PRO A 96 -7.39 -6.48 9.27
CA PRO A 96 -6.32 -7.45 9.07
C PRO A 96 -5.76 -7.94 10.41
N SER A 97 -5.21 -9.16 10.44
CA SER A 97 -4.64 -9.78 11.65
C SER A 97 -3.50 -8.96 12.28
N TRP A 98 -2.72 -8.24 11.47
CA TRP A 98 -1.64 -7.35 11.90
C TRP A 98 -2.11 -5.94 12.30
N GLY A 99 -3.42 -5.69 12.30
CA GLY A 99 -4.05 -4.42 12.66
C GLY A 99 -4.05 -3.36 11.55
N VAL A 100 -4.91 -2.34 11.73
CA VAL A 100 -5.09 -1.24 10.75
C VAL A 100 -3.94 -0.24 10.88
N LYS A 101 -2.86 -0.47 10.12
CA LYS A 101 -1.68 0.40 10.05
C LYS A 101 -1.12 0.50 8.63
N THR A 102 -0.31 1.52 8.39
CA THR A 102 0.58 1.59 7.23
C THR A 102 1.77 0.68 7.46
N LEU A 103 2.14 -0.14 6.47
CA LEU A 103 3.28 -1.04 6.60
C LEU A 103 4.61 -0.29 6.39
N SER A 104 5.61 -0.61 7.22
CA SER A 104 7.01 -0.20 7.06
C SER A 104 7.79 -1.34 6.43
N TYR A 105 8.64 -1.03 5.45
CA TYR A 105 9.52 -2.06 4.90
C TYR A 105 10.50 -2.59 5.96
N VAL A 106 11.07 -1.71 6.77
CA VAL A 106 12.09 -2.08 7.75
C VAL A 106 11.47 -2.82 8.93
N ASP A 107 10.32 -2.35 9.43
CA ASP A 107 9.72 -2.93 10.64
C ASP A 107 8.79 -4.12 10.36
N ASP A 108 8.15 -4.19 9.18
CA ASP A 108 7.14 -5.22 8.88
C ASP A 108 7.57 -6.23 7.80
N ILE A 109 8.41 -5.83 6.83
CA ILE A 109 8.73 -6.68 5.66
C ILE A 109 10.10 -7.36 5.79
N GLN A 110 11.14 -6.59 6.13
CA GLN A 110 12.49 -7.13 6.32
C GLN A 110 12.53 -8.27 7.35
N PRO A 111 11.81 -8.22 8.49
CA PRO A 111 11.82 -9.32 9.45
C PRO A 111 11.25 -10.64 8.88
N ILE A 112 10.32 -10.57 7.93
CA ILE A 112 9.81 -11.76 7.23
C ILE A 112 10.94 -12.40 6.42
N PHE A 113 11.74 -11.60 5.71
CA PHE A 113 12.89 -12.09 4.97
C PHE A 113 14.01 -12.58 5.89
N ASP A 114 14.27 -11.88 6.99
CA ASP A 114 15.31 -12.28 7.94
C ASP A 114 14.99 -13.62 8.59
N LYS A 115 13.72 -13.85 8.94
CA LYS A 115 13.26 -15.11 9.53
C LYS A 115 13.24 -16.27 8.54
N ASN A 116 12.76 -16.02 7.32
CA ASN A 116 12.40 -17.10 6.40
C ASN A 116 13.40 -17.27 5.23
N CYS A 117 14.13 -16.23 4.85
CA CYS A 117 14.97 -16.22 3.65
C CYS A 117 16.47 -16.07 3.93
N ALA A 118 16.85 -15.61 5.13
CA ALA A 118 18.23 -15.24 5.44
C ALA A 118 19.24 -16.38 5.30
N GLU A 119 18.87 -17.61 5.62
CA GLU A 119 19.77 -18.78 5.54
C GLU A 119 20.40 -18.92 4.14
N CYS A 120 19.62 -18.67 3.10
CA CYS A 120 20.07 -18.77 1.71
C CYS A 120 20.51 -17.42 1.13
N HIS A 121 19.85 -16.33 1.51
CA HIS A 121 19.97 -15.02 0.84
C HIS A 121 20.79 -13.97 1.58
N GLN A 122 21.35 -14.29 2.76
CA GLN A 122 22.18 -13.38 3.55
C GLN A 122 23.48 -14.08 4.00
N GLY A 123 24.43 -13.31 4.52
CA GLY A 123 25.70 -13.84 5.05
C GLY A 123 26.48 -14.66 4.01
N GLU A 124 26.79 -15.92 4.35
CA GLU A 124 27.49 -16.87 3.48
C GLU A 124 26.51 -17.77 2.67
N GLY A 125 25.22 -17.43 2.67
CA GLY A 125 24.18 -18.17 1.97
C GLY A 125 24.42 -18.19 0.45
N LYS A 126 24.27 -19.37 -0.17
CA LYS A 126 24.61 -19.58 -1.59
C LYS A 126 23.73 -18.78 -2.56
N ALA A 127 22.50 -18.44 -2.17
CA ALA A 127 21.59 -17.68 -3.04
C ALA A 127 21.85 -16.17 -3.02
N ARG A 128 22.68 -15.69 -2.08
CA ARG A 128 23.07 -14.28 -1.94
C ARG A 128 23.68 -13.69 -3.20
N GLU A 129 24.46 -14.47 -3.95
CA GLU A 129 25.08 -14.02 -5.21
C GLU A 129 24.03 -13.65 -6.29
N LYS A 130 22.85 -14.29 -6.25
CA LYS A 130 21.75 -14.00 -7.17
C LYS A 130 20.80 -12.94 -6.63
N LEU A 131 20.51 -12.97 -5.33
CA LEU A 131 19.66 -12.01 -4.65
C LEU A 131 20.10 -11.91 -3.19
N ASP A 132 20.78 -10.81 -2.85
CA ASP A 132 21.22 -10.53 -1.48
C ASP A 132 20.14 -9.76 -0.72
N LEU A 133 19.44 -10.45 0.18
CA LEU A 133 18.35 -9.87 0.97
C LEU A 133 18.80 -9.16 2.25
N THR A 134 20.10 -8.93 2.43
CA THR A 134 20.63 -8.25 3.62
C THR A 134 20.25 -6.77 3.60
N LEU A 135 19.58 -6.28 4.64
CA LEU A 135 19.29 -4.85 4.78
C LEU A 135 20.59 -4.05 4.89
N ARG A 136 20.86 -3.17 3.92
CA ARG A 136 22.13 -2.41 3.86
C ARG A 136 21.97 -1.11 3.07
N PRO A 137 22.80 -0.09 3.35
CA PRO A 137 22.81 1.13 2.54
C PRO A 137 23.06 0.82 1.06
N ASP A 138 22.42 1.61 0.19
CA ASP A 138 22.69 1.53 -1.24
C ASP A 138 24.11 2.02 -1.56
N LYS A 139 24.98 1.10 -2.00
CA LYS A 139 26.36 1.40 -2.39
C LYS A 139 26.46 2.40 -3.55
N HIS A 140 25.40 2.55 -4.35
CA HIS A 140 25.35 3.44 -5.50
C HIS A 140 24.73 4.81 -5.19
N ASN A 141 24.27 5.03 -3.95
CA ASN A 141 23.65 6.28 -3.52
C ASN A 141 22.47 6.73 -4.43
N ARG A 142 21.73 5.79 -5.01
CA ARG A 142 20.54 6.06 -5.83
C ARG A 142 19.48 6.73 -4.96
N TRP A 143 18.76 7.68 -5.54
CA TRP A 143 17.80 8.54 -4.82
C TRP A 143 18.40 9.20 -3.57
N GLY A 144 19.69 9.54 -3.59
CA GLY A 144 20.37 10.18 -2.46
C GLY A 144 20.49 9.28 -1.22
N GLY A 145 20.46 7.96 -1.40
CA GLY A 145 20.62 7.01 -0.30
C GLY A 145 19.37 6.87 0.59
N ILE A 146 18.22 7.40 0.15
CA ILE A 146 16.96 7.31 0.91
C ILE A 146 16.51 5.86 1.06
N PHE A 147 16.71 5.04 0.03
CA PHE A 147 16.24 3.66 -0.01
C PHE A 147 17.43 2.69 0.12
N PRO A 148 17.37 1.70 1.02
CA PRO A 148 18.40 0.68 1.18
C PRO A 148 18.21 -0.48 0.19
N GLU A 149 19.22 -1.35 0.11
CA GLU A 149 19.03 -2.72 -0.38
C GLU A 149 18.48 -3.61 0.73
N PRO A 150 17.69 -4.66 0.42
CA PRO A 150 17.31 -5.11 -0.93
C PRO A 150 16.03 -4.44 -1.45
N TYR A 151 15.48 -3.44 -0.76
CA TYR A 151 14.24 -2.76 -1.19
C TYR A 151 14.35 -2.24 -2.64
N ILE A 152 15.48 -1.67 -3.02
CA ILE A 152 15.69 -1.22 -4.40
C ILE A 152 15.66 -2.39 -5.38
N THR A 153 16.46 -3.45 -5.17
CA THR A 153 16.44 -4.62 -6.05
C THR A 153 15.05 -5.26 -6.14
N LEU A 154 14.32 -5.37 -5.02
CA LEU A 154 12.98 -5.95 -5.02
C LEU A 154 11.97 -5.11 -5.83
N THR A 155 12.09 -3.79 -5.76
CA THR A 155 11.11 -2.86 -6.35
C THR A 155 11.48 -2.29 -7.72
N CYS A 156 12.73 -2.47 -8.14
CA CYS A 156 13.27 -1.95 -9.40
C CYS A 156 14.10 -2.97 -10.20
N GLY A 157 14.49 -4.10 -9.62
CA GLY A 157 15.42 -5.05 -10.22
C GLY A 157 16.88 -4.55 -10.25
N ASP A 158 17.73 -5.28 -10.97
CA ASP A 158 19.19 -5.10 -10.95
C ASP A 158 19.71 -3.87 -11.71
N ASN A 159 18.88 -3.18 -12.50
CA ASN A 159 19.31 -2.00 -13.27
C ASN A 159 18.29 -0.84 -13.28
N PRO A 160 18.16 -0.09 -12.17
CA PRO A 160 17.18 0.99 -12.04
C PRO A 160 17.52 2.29 -12.79
N VAL A 161 18.73 2.43 -13.35
CA VAL A 161 19.27 3.72 -13.80
C VAL A 161 19.22 3.91 -15.32
N ASN A 162 18.99 2.85 -16.09
CA ASN A 162 18.73 3.01 -17.53
C ASN A 162 17.28 3.43 -17.75
N ASN A 163 17.08 4.52 -18.49
CA ASN A 163 15.77 5.05 -18.87
C ASN A 163 14.85 4.01 -19.57
N GLU A 164 15.41 2.92 -20.08
CA GLU A 164 14.68 1.77 -20.63
C GLU A 164 13.96 0.94 -19.55
N ALA A 165 14.41 0.96 -18.29
CA ALA A 165 13.74 0.32 -17.16
C ALA A 165 12.36 0.95 -16.91
N TYR A 166 12.25 2.29 -16.96
CA TYR A 166 10.96 2.99 -16.86
C TYR A 166 9.98 2.62 -17.99
N GLY A 167 10.48 2.21 -19.15
CA GLY A 167 9.69 1.73 -20.30
C GLY A 167 9.37 0.22 -20.27
N THR A 168 10.21 -0.60 -19.65
CA THR A 168 10.06 -2.08 -19.60
C THR A 168 9.32 -2.57 -18.35
N HIS A 169 9.40 -1.84 -17.23
CA HIS A 169 8.53 -2.07 -16.04
C HIS A 169 7.06 -1.72 -16.29
N LEU A 170 6.73 -1.12 -17.44
CA LEU A 170 5.35 -0.93 -17.90
C LEU A 170 4.65 -2.27 -18.17
N LEU A 171 5.41 -3.25 -18.66
CA LEU A 171 4.88 -4.52 -19.14
C LEU A 171 5.14 -5.66 -18.15
N ASN A 172 6.30 -5.69 -17.50
CA ASN A 172 6.66 -6.78 -16.58
C ASN A 172 6.70 -6.32 -15.10
N PRO A 173 6.14 -7.11 -14.18
CA PRO A 173 6.21 -6.85 -12.74
C PRO A 173 7.66 -6.87 -12.25
N THR A 174 7.95 -6.07 -11.23
CA THR A 174 9.22 -6.16 -10.48
C THR A 174 9.26 -7.47 -9.68
N ILE A 175 10.37 -7.77 -9.00
CA ILE A 175 10.45 -8.97 -8.14
C ILE A 175 9.34 -8.95 -7.08
N ALA A 176 9.12 -7.80 -6.45
CA ALA A 176 8.04 -7.62 -5.49
C ALA A 176 6.65 -7.58 -6.15
N GLY A 177 6.53 -7.18 -7.41
CA GLY A 177 5.26 -7.08 -8.13
C GLY A 177 4.60 -5.70 -8.07
N ASN A 178 5.29 -4.68 -7.52
CA ASN A 178 4.86 -3.30 -7.67
C ASN A 178 4.92 -2.85 -9.13
N PHE A 179 4.20 -1.78 -9.42
CA PHE A 179 4.25 -1.11 -10.72
C PHE A 179 4.47 0.39 -10.53
N PHE A 180 5.07 1.03 -11.53
CA PHE A 180 5.31 2.46 -11.52
C PHE A 180 4.06 3.20 -11.96
N ILE A 181 3.38 3.84 -11.02
CA ILE A 181 2.06 4.41 -11.27
C ILE A 181 2.10 5.61 -12.24
N TRP A 182 3.22 6.34 -12.33
CA TRP A 182 3.39 7.50 -13.25
C TRP A 182 3.41 7.11 -14.70
N SER A 183 4.02 5.96 -14.97
CA SER A 183 4.29 5.53 -16.33
C SER A 183 3.10 4.74 -16.89
N THR A 184 2.13 4.41 -16.04
CA THR A 184 0.93 3.66 -16.43
C THR A 184 -0.22 4.61 -16.77
N ALA A 185 -0.75 4.48 -18.00
CA ALA A 185 -1.91 5.25 -18.47
C ALA A 185 -3.07 5.24 -17.45
N TYR A 186 -3.81 6.34 -17.37
CA TYR A 186 -5.00 6.48 -16.51
C TYR A 186 -6.23 5.78 -17.13
N ASN A 187 -6.09 4.50 -17.46
CA ASN A 187 -7.17 3.65 -17.93
C ASN A 187 -7.43 2.50 -16.93
N THR A 188 -8.57 1.85 -17.09
CA THR A 188 -8.87 0.59 -16.40
C THR A 188 -7.89 -0.45 -16.88
N MET A 189 -7.16 -1.05 -15.94
CA MET A 189 -6.25 -2.15 -16.25
C MET A 189 -7.04 -3.45 -16.31
N PRO A 190 -6.71 -4.39 -17.21
CA PRO A 190 -7.34 -5.71 -17.20
C PRO A 190 -7.08 -6.42 -15.87
N ALA A 191 -8.06 -7.20 -15.40
CA ALA A 191 -7.95 -7.97 -14.16
C ALA A 191 -6.75 -8.93 -14.18
N MET A 192 -6.19 -9.24 -13.02
CA MET A 192 -5.09 -10.21 -12.81
C MET A 192 -3.77 -9.86 -13.53
N THR A 193 -3.58 -8.61 -13.96
CA THR A 193 -2.38 -8.20 -14.72
C THR A 193 -1.30 -7.51 -13.91
N LYS A 194 -1.55 -7.19 -12.63
CA LYS A 194 -0.65 -6.39 -11.78
C LYS A 194 -0.72 -6.83 -10.31
N TRP A 195 0.17 -6.31 -9.48
CA TRP A 195 0.28 -6.54 -8.04
C TRP A 195 0.49 -8.01 -7.65
N SER A 196 -0.07 -8.47 -6.52
CA SER A 196 0.17 -9.81 -5.94
C SER A 196 -0.07 -10.95 -6.92
N TYR A 197 -1.10 -10.83 -7.77
CA TYR A 197 -1.41 -11.83 -8.81
C TYR A 197 -0.30 -12.04 -9.86
N ARG A 198 0.56 -11.04 -10.06
CA ARG A 198 1.69 -11.10 -11.01
C ARG A 198 3.04 -10.98 -10.33
N SER A 199 3.08 -10.93 -9.00
CA SER A 199 4.33 -10.81 -8.24
C SER A 199 5.12 -12.12 -8.29
N PRO A 200 6.36 -12.13 -8.82
CA PRO A 200 7.24 -13.29 -8.72
C PRO A 200 7.49 -13.70 -7.27
N LEU A 201 7.60 -12.73 -6.35
CA LEU A 201 7.78 -12.99 -4.93
C LEU A 201 6.57 -13.70 -4.32
N ILE A 202 5.34 -13.19 -4.52
CA ILE A 202 4.14 -13.80 -3.97
C ILE A 202 3.91 -15.20 -4.56
N ASN A 203 4.10 -15.34 -5.88
CA ASN A 203 3.97 -16.63 -6.55
C ASN A 203 4.97 -17.67 -6.00
N LEU A 204 6.21 -17.25 -5.72
CA LEU A 204 7.22 -18.12 -5.13
C LEU A 204 6.84 -18.59 -3.73
N VAL A 205 6.39 -17.69 -2.85
CA VAL A 205 6.07 -18.07 -1.46
C VAL A 205 4.77 -18.86 -1.34
N MET A 206 3.85 -18.72 -2.29
CA MET A 206 2.59 -19.47 -2.29
C MET A 206 2.73 -20.89 -2.85
N HIS A 207 3.52 -21.06 -3.89
CA HIS A 207 3.59 -22.34 -4.63
C HIS A 207 4.92 -23.07 -4.47
N GLY A 208 5.95 -22.39 -3.94
CA GLY A 208 7.30 -22.92 -3.88
C GLY A 208 7.92 -23.12 -5.26
N ASN A 209 9.08 -23.77 -5.27
CA ASN A 209 9.68 -24.40 -6.45
C ASN A 209 10.57 -25.57 -6.02
N GLU A 210 11.20 -26.25 -6.97
CA GLU A 210 12.12 -27.37 -6.72
C GLU A 210 13.26 -27.06 -5.71
N ASN A 211 13.59 -25.77 -5.53
CA ASN A 211 14.62 -25.29 -4.63
C ASN A 211 14.07 -24.56 -3.38
N HIS A 212 12.74 -24.41 -3.25
CA HIS A 212 12.07 -23.63 -2.21
C HIS A 212 10.73 -24.27 -1.82
N ASP A 213 10.69 -24.96 -0.68
CA ASP A 213 9.44 -25.46 -0.05
C ASP A 213 9.15 -24.70 1.25
N LEU A 214 9.23 -23.36 1.18
CA LEU A 214 9.01 -22.52 2.34
C LEU A 214 7.54 -22.13 2.45
N LYS A 215 6.96 -22.33 3.63
CA LYS A 215 5.60 -21.91 3.96
C LYS A 215 5.63 -20.81 5.00
N LEU A 216 5.29 -19.60 4.57
CA LEU A 216 5.02 -18.49 5.48
C LEU A 216 3.78 -18.79 6.33
N SER A 217 3.71 -18.23 7.53
CA SER A 217 2.45 -18.18 8.26
C SER A 217 1.42 -17.33 7.51
N GLU A 218 0.14 -17.53 7.80
CA GLU A 218 -0.96 -16.78 7.18
C GLU A 218 -0.79 -15.26 7.37
N GLU A 219 -0.35 -14.83 8.56
CA GLU A 219 -0.09 -13.42 8.86
C GLU A 219 1.09 -12.87 8.05
N GLU A 220 2.21 -13.59 7.96
CA GLU A 220 3.38 -13.15 7.16
C GLU A 220 3.04 -13.05 5.67
N LEU A 221 2.32 -14.04 5.12
CA LEU A 221 1.86 -14.00 3.74
C LEU A 221 0.89 -12.83 3.51
N GLY A 222 -0.03 -12.59 4.45
CA GLY A 222 -0.97 -11.49 4.41
C GLY A 222 -0.28 -10.12 4.42
N ILE A 223 0.70 -9.91 5.31
CA ILE A 223 1.51 -8.69 5.37
C ILE A 223 2.28 -8.49 4.06
N LEU A 224 2.93 -9.54 3.55
CA LEU A 224 3.73 -9.44 2.33
C LEU A 224 2.86 -9.13 1.11
N THR A 225 1.71 -9.79 1.00
CA THR A 225 0.70 -9.56 -0.05
C THR A 225 0.16 -8.14 0.03
N ALA A 226 -0.23 -7.68 1.21
CA ALA A 226 -0.72 -6.33 1.42
C ALA A 226 0.34 -5.27 1.10
N TRP A 227 1.61 -5.52 1.41
CA TRP A 227 2.71 -4.63 1.04
C TRP A 227 2.85 -4.51 -0.48
N VAL A 228 2.78 -5.63 -1.20
CA VAL A 228 2.79 -5.62 -2.68
C VAL A 228 1.58 -4.87 -3.23
N ASP A 229 0.39 -5.16 -2.72
CA ASP A 229 -0.89 -4.63 -3.21
C ASP A 229 -1.11 -3.14 -2.87
N THR A 230 -0.44 -2.65 -1.82
CA THR A 230 -0.36 -1.20 -1.54
C THR A 230 0.69 -0.48 -2.38
N ASN A 231 1.43 -1.21 -3.21
CA ASN A 231 2.48 -0.77 -4.13
C ASN A 231 3.88 -0.59 -3.50
N CYS A 232 4.21 -1.45 -2.54
CA CYS A 232 5.53 -1.57 -1.91
C CYS A 232 6.01 -0.28 -1.25
N HIS A 233 5.21 0.27 -0.33
CA HIS A 233 5.65 1.40 0.51
C HIS A 233 6.92 1.03 1.28
N PHE A 234 7.88 1.95 1.28
CA PHE A 234 9.10 1.84 2.09
C PHE A 234 8.83 2.34 3.51
N ARG A 235 8.24 3.53 3.61
CA ARG A 235 7.95 4.19 4.89
C ARG A 235 6.50 4.01 5.30
N SER A 236 6.29 3.69 6.56
CA SER A 236 5.01 3.81 7.25
C SER A 236 4.72 5.26 7.64
N LEU A 237 3.54 5.52 8.20
CA LEU A 237 3.20 6.80 8.83
C LEU A 237 4.10 7.10 10.01
N LYS A 238 4.38 6.09 10.83
CA LYS A 238 5.33 6.20 11.94
C LYS A 238 6.69 6.67 11.42
N ASP A 239 7.22 6.01 10.39
CA ASP A 239 8.52 6.34 9.81
C ASP A 239 8.58 7.77 9.26
N VAL A 240 7.47 8.28 8.73
CA VAL A 240 7.38 9.66 8.24
C VAL A 240 7.31 10.66 9.40
N LEU A 241 6.59 10.33 10.47
CA LEU A 241 6.44 11.18 11.65
C LEU A 241 7.68 11.21 12.53
N ASP A 242 8.55 10.20 12.41
CA ASP A 242 9.86 10.12 13.07
C ASP A 242 10.94 10.96 12.35
N ILE A 243 10.63 11.56 11.20
CA ILE A 243 11.56 12.46 10.48
C ILE A 243 11.45 13.87 11.06
N ASP A 244 12.59 14.43 11.47
CA ASP A 244 12.71 15.81 11.93
C ASP A 244 12.12 16.80 10.91
N ASP A 245 11.56 17.89 11.43
CA ASP A 245 11.14 18.98 10.56
C ASP A 245 12.35 19.54 9.79
N PRO A 246 12.17 19.87 8.50
CA PRO A 246 13.26 20.44 7.74
C PRO A 246 13.54 21.87 8.21
N ASP A 247 14.79 22.33 8.04
CA ASP A 247 15.19 23.68 8.43
C ASP A 247 14.29 24.72 7.74
N PRO A 248 13.57 25.58 8.50
CA PRO A 248 12.71 26.61 7.94
C PRO A 248 13.45 27.55 6.97
N ASN A 249 14.76 27.72 7.13
CA ASN A 249 15.59 28.54 6.25
C ASN A 249 15.72 27.97 4.83
N TRP A 250 15.38 26.70 4.61
CA TRP A 250 15.30 26.14 3.26
C TRP A 250 14.04 26.61 2.51
N PHE A 251 13.06 27.18 3.21
CA PHE A 251 11.74 27.54 2.66
C PHE A 251 11.39 29.02 2.85
N LEU A 252 12.35 29.92 2.65
CA LEU A 252 12.20 31.37 2.89
C LEU A 252 10.98 32.03 2.21
N ASN A 253 10.53 31.47 1.09
CA ASN A 253 9.39 32.01 0.32
C ASN A 253 8.06 31.28 0.60
N TRP A 254 8.03 30.35 1.56
CA TRP A 254 6.82 29.60 1.89
C TRP A 254 6.18 30.22 3.12
N PRO A 255 4.91 30.67 3.05
CA PRO A 255 4.23 31.27 4.20
C PRO A 255 4.07 30.28 5.37
N PHE A 256 4.07 28.98 5.06
CA PHE A 256 4.08 27.89 6.03
C PHE A 256 5.15 26.87 5.61
N PRO A 257 6.28 26.79 6.33
CA PRO A 257 7.28 25.76 6.09
C PRO A 257 6.67 24.37 6.22
N PRO A 258 7.12 23.39 5.41
CA PRO A 258 6.64 22.02 5.54
C PRO A 258 7.04 21.45 6.90
N GLN A 259 6.11 20.75 7.54
CA GLN A 259 6.30 20.06 8.81
C GLN A 259 6.17 18.55 8.62
N LEU A 260 6.95 17.77 9.37
CA LEU A 260 6.95 16.31 9.45
C LEU A 260 6.70 15.89 10.91
N SER A 261 7.75 15.79 11.72
CA SER A 261 7.65 15.49 13.15
C SER A 261 6.92 16.56 13.98
N SER A 262 6.58 17.74 13.45
CA SER A 262 5.61 18.64 14.11
C SER A 262 4.30 18.86 13.34
N ALA A 263 4.08 18.13 12.23
CA ALA A 263 2.87 18.27 11.43
C ALA A 263 1.60 18.09 12.30
N PRO A 264 0.60 18.99 12.17
CA PRO A 264 -0.65 18.89 12.90
C PRO A 264 -1.51 17.75 12.35
N TYR A 265 -2.30 17.13 13.24
CA TYR A 265 -3.38 16.24 12.81
C TYR A 265 -4.59 17.09 12.39
N VAL A 266 -5.08 16.84 11.18
CA VAL A 266 -6.26 17.53 10.62
C VAL A 266 -7.42 16.54 10.53
N ASN A 267 -8.47 16.77 11.32
CA ASN A 267 -9.69 15.98 11.20
C ASN A 267 -10.38 16.33 9.87
N ARG A 268 -10.55 15.31 9.02
CA ARG A 268 -11.08 15.45 7.66
C ARG A 268 -12.61 15.62 7.60
N LEU A 269 -13.34 15.30 8.66
CA LEU A 269 -14.81 15.45 8.70
C LEU A 269 -15.23 16.91 8.78
N TYR A 270 -14.50 17.70 9.58
CA TYR A 270 -14.84 19.10 9.83
C TYR A 270 -13.82 20.07 9.22
N SER A 271 -12.71 19.55 8.66
CA SER A 271 -11.58 20.35 8.16
C SER A 271 -11.08 21.36 9.19
N GLN A 272 -11.24 21.01 10.47
CA GLN A 272 -10.79 21.76 11.62
C GLN A 272 -9.78 20.90 12.37
N GLU A 273 -8.76 21.55 12.91
CA GLU A 273 -7.84 20.90 13.81
C GLU A 273 -8.60 20.61 15.13
N GLU A 274 -8.51 19.39 15.68
CA GLU A 274 -9.18 19.02 16.94
C GLU A 274 -8.56 19.67 18.20
N PHE A 275 -7.75 20.70 18.01
CA PHE A 275 -7.09 21.36 19.12
C PHE A 275 -8.03 22.35 19.79
N ASN A 276 -7.99 22.38 21.12
CA ASN A 276 -8.58 23.49 21.87
C ASN A 276 -7.74 24.78 21.67
N SER A 277 -6.44 24.63 21.38
CA SER A 277 -5.50 25.73 21.09
C SER A 277 -4.30 25.28 20.24
N PRO A 278 -3.61 26.16 19.48
CA PRO A 278 -2.41 25.80 18.73
C PRO A 278 -1.28 25.15 19.55
N SER A 279 -1.23 25.39 20.86
CA SER A 279 -0.28 24.76 21.80
C SER A 279 -0.54 23.26 22.04
N ASP A 280 -1.74 22.76 21.76
CA ASP A 280 -2.09 21.35 21.99
C ASP A 280 -1.59 20.41 20.87
N ARG A 281 -0.98 20.97 19.81
CA ARG A 281 -0.51 20.27 18.61
C ARG A 281 0.40 19.07 18.87
N ALA A 282 1.25 19.13 19.89
CA ALA A 282 2.16 18.04 20.24
C ALA A 282 1.47 16.85 20.93
N THR A 283 0.29 17.06 21.55
CA THR A 283 -0.31 16.09 22.48
C THR A 283 -1.35 15.15 21.86
N LEU A 284 -1.85 15.42 20.65
CA LEU A 284 -2.81 14.53 19.96
C LEU A 284 -2.16 13.31 19.27
N ARG A 285 -0.83 13.34 19.05
CA ARG A 285 -0.11 12.24 18.39
C ARG A 285 -0.23 10.90 19.12
N SER A 286 -0.33 10.93 20.45
CA SER A 286 -0.56 9.74 21.27
C SER A 286 -2.02 9.26 21.27
N ARG A 287 -2.97 10.06 20.77
CA ARG A 287 -4.41 9.75 20.80
C ARG A 287 -4.91 9.04 19.54
N HIS A 288 -4.27 9.26 18.39
CA HIS A 288 -4.66 8.65 17.11
C HIS A 288 -3.47 8.03 16.35
N PRO A 289 -2.73 7.08 16.94
CA PRO A 289 -1.53 6.51 16.30
C PRO A 289 -1.82 5.72 15.01
N SER A 290 -3.08 5.35 14.77
CA SER A 290 -3.53 4.53 13.65
C SER A 290 -4.37 5.27 12.60
N GLU A 291 -4.69 6.56 12.78
CA GLU A 291 -5.61 7.32 11.90
C GLU A 291 -4.94 8.29 10.92
#